data_AF-A0A950CTC7-F1
#
_entry.id   AF-A0A950CTC7-F1
#
_cell.length_a   1.000
_cell.length_b   1.000
_cell.length_c   1.000
_cell.angle_alpha   90.00
_cell.angle_beta   90.00
_cell.angle_gamma   90.00
#
_symmetry.space_group_name_H-M   'P 1'
#
loop_
_entity.id
_entity.type
_entity.pdbx_description
1 polymer ?
#
loop_
_entity_poly.entity_id
_entity_poly.type
_entity_poly.pdbx_seq_one_letter_code
_entity_poly.pdbx_strand_id
1 'polypeptide(L)'
;AAPAGTGIIAGGPMRAVFEALGIHDVVAKSVGSSNPHNMIKATFAALDQVASPRSVAMRRGKKVSDILGKKAGEHADAKDA
;
A
#
# COMPACT_ATOMS: atom_id res chain seq x y z
N ALA A 1 -7.60 2.13 0.53
CA ALA A 1 -6.85 0.95 0.09
C ALA A 1 -7.59 0.34 -1.09
N ALA A 2 -6.90 -0.35 -2.01
CA ALA A 2 -7.57 -1.08 -3.07
C ALA A 2 -8.45 -2.18 -2.45
N PRO A 3 -9.72 -2.34 -2.87
CA PRO A 3 -10.55 -3.49 -2.47
C PRO A 3 -9.88 -4.82 -2.84
N ALA A 4 -10.21 -5.88 -2.11
CA ALA A 4 -9.71 -7.21 -2.44
C ALA A 4 -10.13 -7.62 -3.86
N GLY A 5 -9.20 -8.16 -4.64
CA GLY A 5 -9.46 -8.57 -6.03
C GLY A 5 -9.35 -7.44 -7.06
N THR A 6 -8.80 -6.29 -6.69
CA THR A 6 -8.47 -5.20 -7.63
C THR A 6 -7.31 -5.59 -8.56
N GLY A 7 -6.38 -6.40 -8.06
CA GLY A 7 -5.14 -6.71 -8.77
C GLY A 7 -4.16 -5.52 -8.81
N ILE A 8 -3.13 -5.65 -9.65
CA ILE A 8 -2.05 -4.66 -9.78
C ILE A 8 -2.31 -3.74 -10.98
N ILE A 9 -2.86 -2.55 -10.68
CA ILE A 9 -3.07 -1.47 -11.64
C ILE A 9 -1.90 -0.50 -11.54
N ALA A 10 -0.85 -0.76 -12.31
CA ALA A 10 0.38 0.04 -12.33
C ALA A 10 1.06 0.00 -13.71
N GLY A 11 1.99 0.94 -13.94
CA GLY A 11 2.87 0.89 -15.13
C GLY A 11 3.81 -0.31 -15.07
N GLY A 12 4.24 -0.83 -16.23
CA GLY A 12 5.05 -2.07 -16.33
C GLY A 12 6.23 -2.16 -15.35
N PRO A 13 7.10 -1.15 -15.25
CA PRO A 13 8.23 -1.17 -14.31
C PRO A 13 7.80 -1.24 -12.83
N MET A 14 6.71 -0.56 -12.47
CA MET A 14 6.16 -0.57 -11.10
C MET A 14 5.48 -1.90 -10.78
N ARG A 15 4.75 -2.46 -11.75
CA ARG A 15 4.07 -3.76 -11.62
C ARG A 15 5.07 -4.86 -11.27
N ALA A 16 6.19 -4.93 -11.98
CA ALA A 16 7.24 -5.93 -11.69
C ALA A 16 7.76 -5.84 -10.25
N VAL A 17 7.90 -4.62 -9.71
CA VAL A 17 8.31 -4.41 -8.32
C VAL A 17 7.22 -4.90 -7.35
N PHE A 18 5.95 -4.56 -7.60
CA PHE A 18 4.85 -4.97 -6.73
C PHE A 18 4.62 -6.49 -6.75
N GLU A 19 4.73 -7.14 -7.91
CA GLU A 19 4.66 -8.60 -8.05
C GLU A 19 5.79 -9.28 -7.28
N ALA A 20 7.02 -8.79 -7.40
CA ALA A 20 8.18 -9.34 -6.69
C ALA A 20 8.07 -9.20 -5.16
N LEU A 21 7.38 -8.16 -4.67
CA LEU A 21 7.13 -7.95 -3.24
C LEU A 21 5.91 -8.72 -2.71
N GLY A 22 5.16 -9.42 -3.58
CA GLY A 22 3.94 -10.14 -3.18
C GLY A 22 2.74 -9.22 -2.91
N ILE A 23 2.71 -8.02 -3.48
CA ILE A 23 1.56 -7.11 -3.36
C ILE A 23 0.53 -7.50 -4.41
N HIS A 24 -0.65 -7.93 -3.96
CA HIS A 24 -1.70 -8.41 -4.86
C HIS A 24 -2.66 -7.32 -5.32
N ASP A 25 -3.02 -6.39 -4.44
CA ASP A 25 -4.04 -5.36 -4.70
C ASP A 25 -3.44 -3.95 -4.52
N VAL A 26 -3.17 -3.26 -5.63
CA VAL A 26 -2.62 -1.90 -5.61
C VAL A 26 -2.99 -1.11 -6.85
N VAL A 27 -3.33 0.17 -6.66
CA VAL A 27 -3.52 1.13 -7.74
C VAL A 27 -2.45 2.20 -7.61
N ALA A 28 -1.63 2.36 -8.65
CA ALA A 28 -0.54 3.31 -8.65
C ALA A 28 -0.34 3.94 -10.04
N LYS A 29 -0.02 5.23 -10.06
CA LYS A 29 0.22 6.00 -11.28
C LYS A 29 1.55 6.73 -11.16
N SER A 30 2.43 6.58 -12.15
CA SER A 30 3.59 7.47 -12.29
C SER A 30 3.11 8.86 -12.74
N VAL A 31 3.50 9.88 -11.98
CA VAL A 31 3.27 11.30 -12.27
C VAL A 31 4.64 11.94 -12.54
N GLY A 32 4.81 12.55 -13.71
CA GLY A 32 6.09 13.11 -14.14
C GLY A 32 6.78 12.23 -15.20
N SER A 33 7.90 11.61 -14.85
CA SER A 33 8.73 10.87 -15.81
C SER A 33 8.17 9.48 -16.15
N SER A 34 8.23 9.11 -17.43
CA SER A 34 7.95 7.77 -17.94
C SER A 34 9.19 6.89 -18.07
N ASN A 35 10.38 7.38 -17.70
CA ASN A 35 11.62 6.59 -17.74
C ASN A 35 11.55 5.43 -16.72
N PRO A 36 11.67 4.15 -17.15
CA PRO A 36 11.60 3.00 -16.26
C PRO A 36 12.53 3.06 -15.04
N HIS A 37 13.76 3.55 -15.21
CA HIS A 37 14.72 3.65 -14.10
C HIS A 37 14.24 4.61 -13.01
N ASN A 38 13.67 5.75 -13.41
CA ASN A 38 13.16 6.74 -12.47
C ASN A 38 11.85 6.25 -11.83
N MET A 39 11.00 5.55 -12.57
CA MET A 39 9.79 4.94 -12.03
C MET A 39 10.12 3.93 -10.93
N ILE A 40 11.09 3.05 -11.13
CA ILE A 40 11.52 2.06 -10.13
C ILE A 40 12.08 2.76 -8.90
N LYS A 41 13.00 3.73 -9.08
CA LYS A 41 13.56 4.52 -7.96
C LYS A 41 12.47 5.24 -7.16
N ALA A 42 11.52 5.88 -7.85
CA ALA A 42 10.39 6.55 -7.22
C ALA A 42 9.47 5.56 -6.48
N THR A 43 9.31 4.34 -7.00
CA THR A 43 8.53 3.29 -6.36
C THR A 43 9.14 2.88 -5.02
N PHE A 44 10.46 2.63 -4.99
CA PHE A 44 11.16 2.32 -3.74
C PHE A 44 11.11 3.49 -2.75
N ALA A 45 11.36 4.72 -3.21
CA ALA A 45 11.26 5.91 -2.36
C ALA A 45 9.85 6.11 -1.77
N ALA A 46 8.80 5.77 -2.52
CA ALA A 46 7.42 5.81 -2.03
C ALA A 46 7.15 4.72 -0.98
N LEU A 47 7.66 3.51 -1.18
CA LEU A 47 7.53 2.41 -0.21
C LEU A 47 8.24 2.71 1.11
N ASP A 48 9.42 3.34 1.06
CA ASP A 48 10.18 3.74 2.26
C ASP A 48 9.44 4.78 3.12
N GLN A 49 8.53 5.54 2.53
CA GLN A 49 7.72 6.53 3.25
C GLN A 49 6.49 5.93 3.93
N VAL A 50 6.17 4.66 3.66
CA VAL A 50 5.01 4.00 4.27
C VAL A 50 5.28 3.75 5.74
N ALA A 51 4.43 4.30 6.61
CA ALA A 51 4.53 4.12 8.05
C ALA A 51 3.42 3.19 8.57
N SER A 52 3.79 2.25 9.45
CA SER A 52 2.81 1.41 10.12
C SER A 52 1.97 2.25 11.10
N PRO A 53 0.65 1.97 11.24
CA PRO A 53 -0.20 2.67 12.22
C PRO A 53 0.35 2.61 13.64
N ARG A 54 0.99 1.49 14.01
CA ARG A 54 1.67 1.31 15.30
C ARG A 54 2.82 2.29 15.49
N SER A 55 3.69 2.43 14.49
CA SER A 55 4.82 3.37 14.56
C SER A 55 4.35 4.82 14.68
N VAL A 56 3.27 5.17 13.97
CA VAL A 56 2.66 6.51 14.03
C VAL A 56 2.03 6.76 15.39
N ALA A 57 1.32 5.78 15.95
CA ALA A 57 0.70 5.87 17.27
C ALA A 57 1.76 6.10 18.37
N MET A 58 2.85 5.34 18.33
CA MET A 58 3.98 5.47 19.25
C MET A 58 4.63 6.86 19.16
N ARG A 59 4.94 7.34 17.95
CA ARG A 59 5.51 8.67 17.73
C ARG A 59 4.61 9.81 18.22
N ARG A 60 3.28 9.62 18.16
CA ARG A 60 2.28 10.62 18.54
C ARG A 60 1.77 10.46 19.98
N GLY A 61 2.21 9.45 20.73
CA GLY A 61 1.73 9.16 22.09
C GLY A 61 0.23 8.82 22.16
N LYS A 62 -0.34 8.24 21.09
CA LYS A 62 -1.77 7.89 21.00
C LYS A 62 -1.95 6.38 20.95
N LYS A 63 -3.17 5.90 21.19
CA LYS A 63 -3.51 4.49 20.95
C LYS A 63 -3.62 4.23 19.46
N VAL A 64 -3.33 3.00 19.04
CA VAL A 64 -3.45 2.58 17.62
C VAL A 64 -4.90 2.73 17.12
N SER A 65 -5.89 2.51 17.99
CA SER A 65 -7.31 2.76 17.72
C SER A 65 -7.61 4.18 17.27
N ASP A 66 -6.93 5.16 17.87
CA ASP A 66 -7.17 6.58 17.64
C ASP A 66 -6.48 7.04 16.34
N ILE A 67 -5.51 6.26 15.85
CA ILE A 67 -4.82 6.50 14.56
C ILE A 67 -5.59 5.87 13.40
N LEU A 68 -6.18 4.68 13.60
CA LEU A 68 -6.91 3.96 12.56
C LEU A 68 -8.37 4.43 12.40
N GLY A 69 -8.94 5.08 13.43
CA GLY A 69 -10.37 5.38 13.49
C GLY A 69 -11.22 4.11 13.65
N LYS A 70 -12.52 4.25 13.95
CA LYS A 70 -13.46 3.11 13.89
C LYS A 70 -13.55 2.63 12.43
N LYS A 71 -12.84 1.54 12.08
CA LYS A 71 -13.04 0.78 10.83
C LYS A 71 -14.51 0.34 10.77
N ALA A 72 -15.27 0.43 9.67
CA ALA A 72 -15.03 -0.24 8.38
C ALA A 72 -14.45 -1.66 8.55
N GLY A 73 -14.99 -2.38 9.55
CA GLY A 73 -14.66 -3.76 9.88
C GLY A 73 -15.73 -4.72 9.36
N GLU A 74 -15.94 -4.77 8.05
CA GLU A 74 -16.60 -5.88 7.38
C GLU A 74 -15.73 -6.28 6.17
N HIS A 75 -15.53 -7.58 5.96
CA HIS A 75 -14.71 -8.23 4.92
C HIS A 75 -13.28 -8.67 5.29
N ALA A 76 -13.06 -9.11 6.52
CA ALA A 76 -12.12 -10.20 6.80
C ALA A 76 -12.75 -11.03 7.92
N ASP A 77 -12.83 -12.35 7.76
CA ASP A 77 -13.54 -13.34 8.60
C ASP A 77 -15.04 -13.54 8.31
N ALA A 78 -15.36 -13.90 7.06
CA ALA A 78 -16.60 -14.62 6.73
C ALA A 78 -16.37 -15.59 5.56
N LYS A 79 -15.37 -16.47 5.68
CA LYS A 79 -15.28 -17.77 5.01
C LYS A 79 -14.42 -18.66 5.88
N ASP A 80 -15.07 -19.48 6.70
CA ASP A 80 -14.79 -20.91 6.87
C ASP A 80 -15.84 -21.43 7.87
N ALA A 81 -16.83 -22.10 7.29
CA ALA A 81 -17.68 -23.08 7.97
C ALA A 81 -16.94 -24.42 7.99
#